data_AF-A0AAW0GDZ4-F1
#
_entry.id   AF-A0AAW0GDZ4-F1
#
_cell.length_a   1.000
_cell.length_b   1.000
_cell.length_c   1.000
_cell.angle_alpha   90.00
_cell.angle_beta   90.00
_cell.angle_gamma   90.00
#
_symmetry.space_group_name_H-M   'P 1'
#
loop_
_entity.id
_entity.type
_entity.pdbx_description
1 polymer ?
#
loop_
_entity_poly.entity_id
_entity_poly.type
_entity_poly.pdbx_seq_one_letter_code
_entity_poly.pdbx_strand_id
1 'polypeptide(L)'
;MTIDQAAQVYTSARRALEVLGAAPDVLSKFKILKKADLSASTAIVDPNAHSERNNGLSWIWHTQHDLREDLVWLDELYHVNWLRAKARCDRWAEELTLTRAEMQWTQLFHWHRRDLWLSHAADAEAEHSNLQFYA
;
A
#
# COMPACT_ATOMS: atom_id res chain seq x y z
N MET A 1 16.45 -24.44 16.34
CA MET A 1 16.76 -24.90 14.97
C MET A 1 17.05 -23.68 14.13
N THR A 2 18.27 -23.52 13.62
CA THR A 2 18.60 -22.38 12.75
C THR A 2 18.06 -22.62 11.33
N ILE A 3 17.85 -21.57 10.55
CA ILE A 3 17.33 -21.67 9.17
C ILE A 3 18.22 -22.58 8.31
N ASP A 4 19.54 -22.51 8.50
CA ASP A 4 20.49 -23.35 7.78
C ASP A 4 20.38 -24.83 8.14
N GLN A 5 20.15 -25.15 9.42
CA GLN A 5 19.91 -26.53 9.85
C GLN A 5 18.62 -27.08 9.23
N ALA A 6 17.56 -26.28 9.19
CA ALA A 6 16.30 -26.66 8.56
C ALA A 6 16.48 -26.92 7.06
N ALA A 7 17.23 -26.07 6.36
CA ALA A 7 17.54 -26.23 4.94
C ALA A 7 18.35 -27.52 4.68
N GLN A 8 19.32 -27.85 5.54
CA GLN A 8 20.09 -29.09 5.44
C GLN A 8 19.21 -30.34 5.63
N VAL A 9 18.31 -30.33 6.63
CA VAL A 9 17.38 -31.44 6.86
C VAL A 9 16.42 -31.62 5.68
N TYR A 10 15.90 -30.53 5.13
CA TYR A 10 15.03 -30.60 3.94
C TYR A 10 15.78 -31.20 2.73
N THR A 11 17.00 -30.72 2.47
CA THR A 11 17.80 -31.21 1.33
C THR A 11 18.20 -32.67 1.47
N SER A 12 18.51 -33.15 2.68
CA SER A 12 18.78 -34.57 2.92
C SER A 12 17.52 -35.43 2.74
N ALA A 13 16.38 -35.00 3.26
CA ALA A 13 15.11 -35.70 3.11
C ALA A 13 14.66 -35.79 1.64
N ARG A 14 14.81 -34.70 0.87
CA ARG A 14 14.52 -34.68 -0.57
C ARG A 14 15.39 -35.69 -1.33
N ARG A 15 16.69 -35.73 -1.04
CA ARG A 15 17.60 -36.74 -1.65
C ARG A 15 17.16 -38.16 -1.33
N ALA A 16 16.71 -38.42 -0.10
CA ALA A 16 16.19 -39.72 0.26
C ALA A 16 14.92 -40.07 -0.56
N LEU A 17 14.02 -39.12 -0.80
CA LEU A 17 12.85 -39.31 -1.67
C LEU A 17 13.23 -39.64 -3.12
N GLU A 18 14.29 -39.00 -3.64
CA GLU A 18 14.81 -39.29 -4.98
C GLU A 18 15.40 -40.71 -5.05
N VAL A 19 16.18 -41.12 -4.04
CA VAL A 19 16.77 -42.48 -3.96
C VAL A 19 15.69 -43.56 -3.83
N LEU A 20 14.62 -43.28 -3.11
CA LEU A 20 13.49 -44.19 -2.92
C LEU A 20 12.57 -44.29 -4.14
N GLY A 21 12.82 -43.52 -5.20
CA GLY A 21 12.00 -43.55 -6.42
C GLY A 21 10.59 -43.02 -6.21
N ALA A 22 10.43 -41.96 -5.40
CA ALA A 22 9.14 -41.35 -5.14
C ALA A 22 8.42 -40.94 -6.43
N ALA A 23 7.09 -41.00 -6.42
CA ALA A 23 6.26 -40.63 -7.56
C ALA A 23 6.58 -39.20 -8.05
N PRO A 24 6.51 -38.96 -9.38
CA PRO A 24 6.87 -37.65 -9.95
C PRO A 24 5.98 -36.52 -9.42
N ASP A 25 4.75 -36.81 -8.99
CA ASP A 25 3.85 -35.85 -8.35
C ASP A 25 4.44 -35.32 -7.03
N VAL A 26 4.98 -36.20 -6.19
CA VAL A 26 5.63 -35.85 -4.91
C VAL A 26 6.91 -35.02 -5.16
N LEU A 27 7.70 -35.40 -6.17
CA LEU A 27 8.90 -34.67 -6.56
C LEU A 27 8.61 -33.31 -7.21
N SER A 28 7.40 -33.10 -7.74
CA SER A 28 6.98 -31.80 -8.27
C SER A 28 6.63 -30.80 -7.15
N LYS A 29 6.07 -31.32 -6.03
CA LYS A 29 5.67 -30.52 -4.86
C LYS A 29 6.88 -30.04 -4.07
N PHE A 30 7.86 -30.91 -3.85
CA PHE A 30 9.10 -30.57 -3.19
C PHE A 30 10.11 -30.14 -4.26
N LYS A 31 10.47 -28.84 -4.34
CA LYS A 31 11.47 -28.30 -5.31
C LYS A 31 12.87 -28.19 -4.71
N ILE A 32 13.89 -28.07 -5.57
CA ILE A 32 15.28 -27.96 -5.15
C ILE A 32 15.46 -26.61 -4.46
N LEU A 33 15.94 -26.63 -3.23
CA LEU A 33 16.14 -25.43 -2.43
C LEU A 33 17.47 -24.75 -2.82
N LYS A 34 17.40 -23.54 -3.36
CA LYS A 34 18.58 -22.72 -3.66
C LYS A 34 18.85 -21.76 -2.51
N LYS A 35 20.10 -21.29 -2.38
CA LYS A 35 20.45 -20.26 -1.38
C LYS A 35 19.66 -18.96 -1.57
N ALA A 36 19.33 -18.62 -2.82
CA ALA A 36 18.47 -17.49 -3.15
C ALA A 36 17.02 -17.65 -2.66
N ASP A 37 16.54 -18.88 -2.48
CA ASP A 37 15.18 -19.14 -1.99
C ASP A 37 15.06 -18.89 -0.47
N LEU A 38 16.19 -18.92 0.24
CA LEU A 38 16.30 -18.73 1.69
C LEU A 38 16.49 -17.26 2.10
N SER A 39 16.70 -16.35 1.14
CA SER A 39 16.74 -14.92 1.48
C SER A 39 15.37 -14.49 1.96
N ALA A 40 15.30 -13.98 3.19
CA ALA A 40 14.08 -13.37 3.72
C ALA A 40 13.61 -12.26 2.77
N SER A 41 12.32 -12.25 2.44
CA SER A 41 11.72 -11.13 1.73
C SER A 41 11.79 -9.92 2.65
N THR A 42 12.59 -8.92 2.29
CA THR A 42 12.72 -7.68 3.07
C THR A 42 11.42 -6.86 3.04
N ALA A 43 10.48 -7.21 2.17
CA ALA A 43 9.20 -6.53 1.98
C ALA A 43 8.33 -6.52 3.25
N ILE A 44 8.53 -7.45 4.18
CA ILE A 44 7.83 -7.44 5.49
C ILE A 44 8.48 -6.42 6.45
N VAL A 45 9.79 -6.22 6.33
CA VAL A 45 10.58 -5.33 7.20
C VAL A 45 10.46 -3.88 6.75
N ASP A 46 10.39 -3.62 5.44
CA ASP A 46 10.12 -2.31 4.88
C ASP A 46 9.05 -2.38 3.77
N PRO A 47 7.76 -2.25 4.12
CA PRO A 47 6.67 -2.28 3.14
C PRO A 47 6.70 -1.12 2.13
N ASN A 48 7.56 -0.11 2.34
CA ASN A 48 7.72 1.04 1.44
C ASN A 48 9.03 1.02 0.64
N ALA A 49 9.85 -0.03 0.77
CA ALA A 49 11.10 -0.15 0.04
C ALA A 49 10.87 -0.11 -1.49
N HIS A 50 11.44 0.92 -2.13
CA HIS A 50 11.27 1.16 -3.55
C HIS A 50 12.19 0.23 -4.36
N SER A 51 11.66 -0.93 -4.81
CA SER A 51 12.19 -1.82 -5.88
C SER A 51 11.74 -3.28 -5.71
N GLU A 52 11.17 -3.66 -4.57
CA GLU A 52 10.79 -5.06 -4.32
C GLU A 52 9.49 -5.50 -5.00
N ARG A 53 8.73 -4.59 -5.65
CA ARG A 53 7.47 -4.90 -6.35
C ARG A 53 7.58 -6.05 -7.36
N ASN A 54 8.78 -6.30 -7.91
CA ASN A 54 9.01 -7.34 -8.92
C ASN A 54 9.87 -8.52 -8.43
N ASN A 55 10.30 -8.52 -7.15
CA ASN A 55 11.03 -9.67 -6.63
C ASN A 55 10.00 -10.70 -6.16
N GLY A 56 9.74 -11.70 -7.01
CA GLY A 56 8.78 -12.75 -6.71
C GLY A 56 9.17 -13.48 -5.41
N LEU A 57 8.18 -13.72 -4.54
CA LEU A 57 8.39 -14.56 -3.36
C LEU A 57 8.93 -15.93 -3.79
N SER A 58 9.90 -16.43 -3.02
CA SER A 58 10.43 -17.79 -3.22
C SER A 58 9.30 -18.82 -3.14
N TRP A 59 9.43 -19.91 -3.89
CA TRP A 59 8.43 -20.95 -3.99
C TRP A 59 8.08 -21.62 -2.65
N ILE A 60 8.98 -21.55 -1.67
CA ILE A 60 8.76 -22.05 -0.31
C ILE A 60 7.66 -21.27 0.44
N TRP A 61 7.40 -20.03 0.02
CA TRP A 61 6.41 -19.13 0.62
C TRP A 61 5.06 -19.13 -0.13
N HIS A 62 4.98 -19.82 -1.26
CA HIS A 62 3.69 -20.03 -1.91
C HIS A 62 2.92 -21.10 -1.14
N THR A 63 1.76 -20.73 -0.62
CA THR A 63 0.77 -21.70 -0.12
C THR A 63 0.34 -22.58 -1.30
N GLN A 64 0.76 -23.84 -1.31
CA GLN A 64 0.28 -24.81 -2.29
C GLN A 64 -1.23 -24.97 -2.10
N HIS A 65 -2.00 -24.66 -3.14
CA HIS A 65 -3.47 -24.63 -3.14
C HIS A 65 -4.14 -26.00 -2.88
N ASP A 66 -3.36 -27.08 -2.77
CA ASP A 66 -3.85 -28.43 -2.43
C ASP A 66 -4.34 -28.54 -0.98
N LEU A 67 -3.93 -27.63 -0.08
CA LEU A 67 -4.35 -27.62 1.33
C LEU A 67 -5.65 -26.84 1.57
N ARG A 68 -6.55 -26.84 0.58
CA ARG A 68 -7.72 -25.95 0.51
C ARG A 68 -8.81 -26.24 1.56
N GLU A 69 -8.70 -27.34 2.30
CA GLU A 69 -9.84 -27.82 3.11
C GLU A 69 -9.94 -27.17 4.50
N ASP A 70 -8.87 -26.63 5.11
CA ASP A 70 -8.90 -26.25 6.55
C ASP A 70 -8.11 -24.99 6.95
N LEU A 71 -8.00 -23.96 6.10
CA LEU A 71 -7.27 -22.73 6.46
C LEU A 71 -8.24 -21.58 6.80
N VAL A 72 -8.95 -21.71 7.93
CA VAL A 72 -9.82 -20.66 8.51
C VAL A 72 -9.08 -19.31 8.64
N TRP A 73 -7.78 -19.35 8.95
CA TRP A 73 -6.95 -18.15 9.05
C TRP A 73 -6.73 -17.43 7.70
N LEU A 74 -6.84 -18.14 6.57
CA LEU A 74 -6.69 -17.57 5.24
C LEU A 74 -7.90 -16.67 4.92
N ASP A 75 -9.09 -17.08 5.36
CA ASP A 75 -10.32 -16.30 5.21
C ASP A 75 -10.26 -14.98 5.99
N GLU A 76 -9.78 -15.01 7.23
CA GLU A 76 -9.52 -13.80 8.02
C GLU A 76 -8.52 -12.87 7.32
N LEU A 77 -7.44 -13.42 6.76
CA LEU A 77 -6.44 -12.65 6.03
C LEU A 77 -7.02 -11.99 4.77
N TYR A 78 -7.82 -12.72 3.99
CA TYR A 78 -8.52 -12.16 2.83
C TYR A 78 -9.55 -11.11 3.23
N HIS A 79 -10.30 -11.33 4.31
CA HIS A 79 -11.28 -10.40 4.82
C HIS A 79 -10.62 -9.08 5.27
N VAL A 80 -9.52 -9.14 6.03
CA VAL A 80 -8.75 -7.95 6.43
C VAL A 80 -8.20 -7.20 5.21
N ASN A 81 -7.67 -7.93 4.23
CA ASN A 81 -7.16 -7.32 3.00
C ASN A 81 -8.26 -6.63 2.20
N TRP A 82 -9.45 -7.24 2.12
CA TRP A 82 -10.61 -6.64 1.50
C TRP A 82 -11.08 -5.39 2.25
N LEU A 83 -11.18 -5.44 3.59
CA LEU A 83 -11.55 -4.28 4.41
C LEU A 83 -10.58 -3.11 4.22
N ARG A 84 -9.27 -3.38 4.18
CA ARG A 84 -8.25 -2.35 3.91
C ARG A 84 -8.38 -1.77 2.50
N ALA A 85 -8.65 -2.61 1.50
CA ALA A 85 -8.85 -2.16 0.13
C ALA A 85 -10.10 -1.28 0.01
N LYS A 86 -11.20 -1.69 0.63
CA LYS A 86 -12.45 -0.93 0.70
C LYS A 86 -12.24 0.41 1.40
N ALA A 87 -11.64 0.42 2.59
CA ALA A 87 -11.36 1.65 3.34
C ALA A 87 -10.48 2.65 2.56
N ARG A 88 -9.52 2.16 1.74
CA ARG A 88 -8.76 3.04 0.82
C ARG A 88 -9.63 3.60 -0.28
N CYS A 89 -10.50 2.79 -0.88
CA CYS A 89 -11.41 3.23 -1.92
C CYS A 89 -12.38 4.29 -1.41
N ASP A 90 -12.98 4.05 -0.23
CA ASP A 90 -13.91 4.97 0.42
C ASP A 90 -13.22 6.31 0.74
N ARG A 91 -12.00 6.26 1.31
CA ARG A 91 -11.20 7.45 1.57
C ARG A 91 -10.90 8.25 0.30
N TRP A 92 -10.54 7.59 -0.79
CA TRP A 92 -10.28 8.29 -2.06
C TRP A 92 -11.54 8.94 -2.63
N ALA A 93 -12.71 8.34 -2.44
CA ALA A 93 -13.97 8.95 -2.84
C ALA A 93 -14.31 10.19 -1.98
N GLU A 94 -14.03 10.13 -0.68
CA GLU A 94 -14.15 11.28 0.23
C GLU A 94 -13.18 12.41 -0.16
N GLU A 95 -11.89 12.08 -0.35
CA GLU A 95 -10.85 13.03 -0.75
C GLU A 95 -11.22 13.74 -2.06
N LEU A 96 -11.74 13.02 -3.06
CA LEU A 96 -12.19 13.64 -4.32
C LEU A 96 -13.26 14.70 -4.09
N THR A 97 -14.19 14.44 -3.17
CA THR A 97 -15.28 15.37 -2.84
C THR A 97 -14.74 16.58 -2.08
N LEU A 98 -13.90 16.35 -1.08
CA LEU A 98 -13.26 17.41 -0.28
C LEU A 98 -12.38 18.31 -1.14
N THR A 99 -11.50 17.75 -1.98
CA THR A 99 -10.63 18.53 -2.86
C THR A 99 -11.43 19.44 -3.80
N ARG A 100 -12.56 18.96 -4.34
CA ARG A 100 -13.44 19.81 -5.18
C ARG A 100 -14.06 20.95 -4.39
N ALA A 101 -14.54 20.68 -3.18
CA ALA A 101 -15.11 21.71 -2.30
C ALA A 101 -14.03 22.73 -1.89
N GLU A 102 -12.82 22.28 -1.53
CA GLU A 102 -11.69 23.14 -1.19
C GLU A 102 -11.27 24.05 -2.35
N MET A 103 -11.21 23.53 -3.58
CA MET A 103 -10.93 24.34 -4.77
C MET A 103 -11.98 25.45 -4.97
N GLN A 104 -13.26 25.12 -4.78
CA GLN A 104 -14.35 26.11 -4.87
C GLN A 104 -14.24 27.15 -3.76
N TRP A 105 -14.05 26.72 -2.51
CA TRP A 105 -13.90 27.63 -1.37
C TRP A 105 -12.69 28.55 -1.51
N THR A 106 -11.59 28.05 -2.06
CA THR A 106 -10.40 28.86 -2.34
C THR A 106 -10.72 30.00 -3.32
N GLN A 107 -11.43 29.71 -4.41
CA GLN A 107 -11.87 30.74 -5.36
C GLN A 107 -12.80 31.77 -4.70
N LEU A 108 -13.82 31.30 -3.98
CA LEU A 108 -14.78 32.16 -3.29
C LEU A 108 -14.10 33.06 -2.26
N PHE A 109 -13.13 32.53 -1.50
CA PHE A 109 -12.35 33.28 -0.54
C PHE A 109 -11.59 34.42 -1.22
N HIS A 110 -10.94 34.16 -2.36
CA HIS A 110 -10.23 35.19 -3.10
C HIS A 110 -11.15 36.25 -3.70
N TRP A 111 -12.33 35.87 -4.21
CA TRP A 111 -13.32 36.85 -4.67
C TRP A 111 -13.84 37.72 -3.53
N HIS A 112 -14.20 37.12 -2.40
CA HIS A 112 -14.61 37.87 -1.22
C HIS A 112 -13.51 38.84 -0.76
N ARG A 113 -12.26 38.38 -0.74
CA ARG A 113 -11.12 39.21 -0.36
C ARG A 113 -10.89 40.36 -1.35
N ARG A 114 -11.02 40.11 -2.66
CA ARG A 114 -10.99 41.16 -3.70
C ARG A 114 -12.04 42.23 -3.42
N ASP A 115 -13.28 41.83 -3.20
CA ASP A 115 -14.40 42.75 -3.02
C ASP A 115 -14.23 43.60 -1.75
N LEU A 116 -13.73 43.00 -0.66
CA LEU A 116 -13.38 43.70 0.57
C LEU A 116 -12.29 44.76 0.35
N TRP A 117 -11.25 44.44 -0.43
CA TRP A 117 -10.20 45.42 -0.72
C TRP A 117 -10.70 46.57 -1.60
N LEU A 118 -11.60 46.28 -2.56
CA LEU A 118 -12.21 47.30 -3.39
C LEU A 118 -13.10 48.24 -2.57
N SER A 119 -13.86 47.72 -1.61
CA SER A 119 -14.65 48.58 -0.72
C SER A 119 -13.75 49.47 0.14
N HIS A 120 -12.69 48.90 0.73
CA HIS A 120 -11.73 49.69 1.51
C HIS A 120 -11.04 50.78 0.67
N ALA A 121 -10.71 50.49 -0.60
CA ALA A 121 -10.12 51.48 -1.50
C ALA A 121 -11.10 52.63 -1.80
N ALA A 122 -12.37 52.32 -2.07
CA ALA A 122 -13.40 53.32 -2.31
C ALA A 122 -13.67 54.20 -1.08
N ASP A 123 -13.69 53.59 0.12
CA ASP A 123 -13.85 54.33 1.38
C ASP A 123 -12.67 55.30 1.61
N ALA A 124 -11.44 54.84 1.36
CA ALA A 124 -10.25 55.68 1.47
C ALA A 124 -10.22 56.84 0.46
N GLU A 125 -10.67 56.62 -0.78
CA GLU A 125 -10.82 57.67 -1.79
C GLU A 125 -11.88 58.70 -1.37
N ALA A 126 -13.02 58.25 -0.82
CA ALA A 126 -14.06 59.14 -0.32
C ALA A 126 -13.59 59.99 0.87
N GLU A 127 -12.87 59.41 1.82
CA GLU A 127 -12.25 60.13 2.94
C GLU A 127 -11.24 61.18 2.44
N HIS A 128 -10.40 60.83 1.47
CA HIS A 128 -9.43 61.75 0.90
C HIS A 128 -10.11 62.92 0.16
N SER A 129 -11.15 62.67 -0.64
CA SER A 129 -11.92 63.72 -1.30
C SER A 129 -12.64 64.63 -0.31
N ASN A 130 -13.18 64.08 0.78
CA ASN A 130 -13.80 64.87 1.84
C ASN A 130 -12.77 65.78 2.52
N LEU A 131 -11.59 65.26 2.87
CA LEU A 131 -10.52 66.05 3.49
C LEU A 131 -9.97 67.16 2.57
N GLN A 132 -9.92 66.93 1.25
CA GLN A 132 -9.54 67.96 0.27
C GLN A 132 -10.60 69.04 0.07
N PHE A 133 -11.87 68.76 0.34
CA PHE A 133 -12.95 69.75 0.25
C PHE A 133 -13.03 70.66 1.48
N TYR A 134 -12.52 70.20 2.63
CA TYR A 134 -12.49 70.96 3.90
C TYR A 134 -11.16 71.68 4.18
N ALA A 135 -10.18 71.61 3.28
CA ALA A 135 -8.89 72.31 3.35
C ALA A 135 -8.84 73.50 2.38
#